data_AF-A0A957DGW0-F1
#
_entry.id   AF-A0A957DGW0-F1
#
_cell.length_a   1.000
_cell.length_b   1.000
_cell.length_c   1.000
_cell.angle_alpha   90.00
_cell.angle_beta   90.00
_cell.angle_gamma   90.00
#
_symmetry.space_group_name_H-M   'P 1'
#
loop_
_entity.id
_entity.type
_entity.pdbx_description
1 polymer ?
#
loop_
_entity_poly.entity_id
_entity_poly.type
_entity_poly.pdbx_seq_one_letter_code
_entity_poly.pdbx_strand_id
1 'polypeptide(L)'
;MSKFGSTLRYFRQRAREIGTGRPLSQERLAHLLAERLGMDSLSGATISNWERGRYQIHKDDRATLIALIKVLYEYGGVLSVNETSQWLGVGNYRPLDAAERKDIDARWGEESWVTSNFVSVENALPPPTYTRFVGQEVIVQALQEQLISAQGPGVVCIYGLGGMGKTALADTVARRLTAGDRFTQVIWLASGVFPAHMEPDEAVSLLPALLLNALIPESPTPGDPRRYLAQVRYILNSQPHLLVLDDLPSVTSSAGFYDRLQFLSGTSRFLVTARTQPPPEANAYLHAMRALTQKDALELLRYYAGMSGANVLTPETENVVVGIYQVIGGHPPALRWATRLALNYSW
;
A
#
# COMPACT_ATOMS: atom_id res chain seq x y z
N MET A 1 -25.52 -22.67 1.33
CA MET A 1 -24.52 -22.93 2.39
C MET A 1 -24.13 -21.60 3.00
N SER A 2 -24.03 -21.49 4.33
CA SER A 2 -23.53 -20.23 4.93
C SER A 2 -22.08 -20.03 4.49
N LYS A 3 -21.73 -18.82 4.05
CA LYS A 3 -20.36 -18.50 3.63
C LYS A 3 -19.35 -18.80 4.77
N PHE A 4 -19.76 -18.60 6.03
CA PHE A 4 -18.97 -18.96 7.21
C PHE A 4 -18.63 -20.45 7.28
N GLY A 5 -19.62 -21.33 7.06
CA GLY A 5 -19.44 -22.78 7.12
C GLY A 5 -18.57 -23.33 5.99
N SER A 6 -18.73 -22.82 4.77
CA SER A 6 -17.85 -23.20 3.65
C SER A 6 -16.40 -22.78 3.88
N THR A 7 -16.18 -21.60 4.47
CA THR A 7 -14.84 -21.12 4.81
C THR A 7 -14.21 -21.92 5.96
N LEU A 8 -15.00 -22.30 6.97
CA LEU A 8 -14.57 -23.23 8.02
C LEU A 8 -14.08 -24.56 7.43
N ARG A 9 -14.86 -25.15 6.51
CA ARG A 9 -14.49 -26.40 5.84
C ARG A 9 -13.18 -26.24 5.06
N TYR A 10 -13.02 -25.13 4.35
CA TYR A 10 -11.80 -24.82 3.63
C TYR A 10 -10.59 -24.76 4.58
N PHE A 11 -10.68 -24.02 5.68
CA PHE A 11 -9.58 -23.93 6.65
C PHE A 11 -9.26 -25.27 7.31
N ARG A 12 -10.26 -26.07 7.67
CA ARG A 12 -10.02 -27.42 8.20
C ARG A 12 -9.33 -28.32 7.17
N GLN A 13 -9.76 -28.27 5.91
CA GLN A 13 -9.14 -29.04 4.83
C GLN A 13 -7.72 -28.58 4.49
N ARG A 14 -7.38 -27.31 4.79
CA ARG A 14 -6.01 -26.78 4.68
C ARG A 14 -5.14 -27.19 5.87
N ALA A 15 -5.74 -27.29 7.06
CA ALA A 15 -5.03 -27.68 8.27
C ALA A 15 -4.48 -29.12 8.16
N ARG A 16 -3.27 -29.38 8.67
CA ARG A 16 -2.53 -30.63 8.52
C ARG A 16 -2.17 -31.22 9.87
N GLU A 17 -2.52 -32.48 10.10
CA GLU A 17 -2.11 -33.21 11.30
C GLU A 17 -0.58 -33.38 11.36
N ILE A 18 -0.01 -33.07 12.52
CA ILE A 18 1.41 -33.25 12.81
C ILE A 18 1.71 -34.77 12.82
N GLY A 19 2.65 -35.20 11.98
CA GLY A 19 3.05 -36.59 11.83
C GLY A 19 2.43 -37.29 10.62
N THR A 20 1.11 -37.21 10.42
CA THR A 20 0.44 -37.89 9.28
C THR A 20 0.37 -37.04 8.02
N GLY A 21 0.44 -35.71 8.14
CA GLY A 21 0.30 -34.77 7.03
C GLY A 21 -1.09 -34.80 6.37
N ARG A 22 -2.06 -35.50 6.96
CA ARG A 22 -3.43 -35.58 6.43
C ARG A 22 -4.23 -34.33 6.82
N PRO A 23 -5.23 -33.95 6.02
CA PRO A 23 -6.17 -32.91 6.41
C PRO A 23 -6.88 -33.26 7.72
N LEU A 24 -7.07 -32.28 8.60
CA LEU A 24 -7.80 -32.47 9.85
C LEU A 24 -9.21 -33.01 9.58
N SER A 25 -9.57 -34.15 10.17
CA SER A 25 -10.93 -34.69 10.06
C SER A 25 -11.92 -33.88 10.92
N GLN A 26 -13.23 -34.00 10.66
CA GLN A 26 -14.25 -33.36 11.51
C GLN A 26 -14.20 -33.90 12.95
N GLU A 27 -13.97 -35.21 13.11
CA GLU A 27 -13.82 -35.86 14.42
C GLU A 27 -12.58 -35.38 15.15
N ARG A 28 -11.44 -35.27 14.45
CA ARG A 28 -10.21 -34.79 15.06
C ARG A 28 -10.31 -33.32 15.48
N LEU A 29 -10.90 -32.47 14.63
CA LEU A 29 -11.16 -31.08 15.00
C LEU A 29 -12.08 -31.01 16.24
N ALA A 30 -13.12 -31.83 16.30
CA ALA A 30 -14.02 -31.85 17.45
C ALA A 30 -13.30 -32.27 18.76
N HIS A 31 -12.45 -33.31 18.69
CA HIS A 31 -11.62 -33.73 19.82
C HIS A 31 -10.71 -32.61 20.32
N LEU A 32 -9.97 -31.94 19.42
CA LEU A 32 -9.06 -30.85 19.79
C LEU A 32 -9.78 -29.66 20.41
N LEU A 33 -11.03 -29.40 20.02
CA LEU A 33 -11.86 -28.37 20.63
C LEU A 33 -12.35 -28.76 22.02
N ALA A 34 -12.82 -30.00 22.19
CA ALA A 34 -13.25 -30.50 23.48
C ALA A 34 -12.13 -30.42 24.53
N GLU A 35 -10.92 -30.84 24.15
CA GLU A 35 -9.71 -30.77 24.98
C GLU A 35 -9.38 -29.34 25.41
N ARG A 36 -9.45 -28.37 24.49
CA ARG A 36 -9.16 -26.96 24.79
C ARG A 36 -10.23 -26.25 25.61
N LEU A 37 -11.49 -26.67 25.48
CA LEU A 37 -12.62 -26.10 26.20
C LEU A 37 -12.87 -26.79 27.55
N GLY A 38 -12.12 -27.87 27.87
CA GLY A 38 -12.35 -28.67 29.08
C GLY A 38 -13.70 -29.40 29.07
N MET A 39 -14.20 -29.77 27.88
CA MET A 39 -15.46 -30.49 27.71
C MET A 39 -15.21 -32.00 27.59
N ASP A 40 -16.09 -32.81 28.17
CA ASP A 40 -15.97 -34.28 28.12
C ASP A 40 -16.01 -34.83 26.69
N SER A 41 -16.80 -34.22 25.80
CA SER A 41 -16.79 -34.54 24.37
C SER A 41 -17.47 -33.47 23.51
N LEU A 42 -16.95 -33.29 22.30
CA LEU A 42 -17.60 -32.57 21.21
C LEU A 42 -17.69 -33.52 20.00
N SER A 43 -18.87 -33.62 19.38
CA SER A 43 -19.08 -34.53 18.25
C SER A 43 -18.60 -33.93 16.92
N GLY A 44 -18.01 -34.76 16.05
CA GLY A 44 -17.76 -34.41 14.65
C GLY A 44 -19.04 -33.99 13.90
N ALA A 45 -20.21 -34.45 14.33
CA ALA A 45 -21.49 -34.01 13.79
C ALA A 45 -21.75 -32.51 14.02
N THR A 46 -21.28 -31.95 15.13
CA THR A 46 -21.36 -30.52 15.44
C THR A 46 -20.55 -29.70 14.44
N ILE A 47 -19.31 -30.11 14.16
CA ILE A 47 -18.45 -29.49 13.14
C ILE A 47 -19.10 -29.58 11.76
N SER A 48 -19.66 -30.75 11.43
CA SER A 48 -20.39 -30.97 10.18
C SER A 48 -21.57 -30.02 10.02
N ASN A 49 -22.30 -29.74 11.10
CA ASN A 49 -23.42 -28.80 11.08
C ASN A 49 -22.97 -27.35 10.92
N TRP A 50 -21.84 -26.96 11.54
CA TRP A 50 -21.22 -25.66 11.32
C TRP A 50 -20.75 -25.48 9.87
N GLU A 51 -20.06 -26.46 9.30
CA GLU A 51 -19.56 -26.42 7.92
C GLU A 51 -20.69 -26.32 6.88
N ARG A 52 -21.81 -27.00 7.13
CA ARG A 52 -22.99 -26.93 6.25
C ARG A 52 -23.83 -25.67 6.47
N GLY A 53 -23.54 -24.91 7.52
CA GLY A 53 -24.32 -23.74 7.93
C GLY A 53 -25.69 -24.07 8.51
N ARG A 54 -25.87 -25.29 9.05
CA ARG A 54 -27.11 -25.66 9.78
C ARG A 54 -27.18 -24.99 11.14
N TYR A 55 -26.03 -24.87 11.80
CA TYR A 55 -25.86 -24.13 13.03
C TYR A 55 -24.65 -23.22 12.91
N GLN A 56 -24.66 -22.13 13.66
CA GLN A 56 -23.53 -21.23 13.78
C GLN A 56 -23.17 -21.15 15.27
N ILE A 57 -21.88 -20.98 15.60
CA ILE A 57 -21.45 -20.78 16.98
C ILE A 57 -22.16 -19.53 17.51
N HIS A 58 -22.75 -19.62 18.70
CA HIS A 58 -23.49 -18.50 19.26
C HIS A 58 -22.55 -17.32 19.52
N LYS A 59 -23.04 -16.08 19.35
CA LYS A 59 -22.19 -14.88 19.51
C LYS A 59 -21.65 -14.73 20.93
N ASP A 60 -22.38 -15.25 21.91
CA ASP A 60 -21.98 -15.25 23.32
C ASP A 60 -20.98 -16.39 23.65
N ASP A 61 -20.87 -17.40 22.79
CA ASP A 61 -19.88 -18.46 22.92
C ASP A 61 -18.57 -18.10 22.24
N ARG A 62 -17.98 -17.00 22.72
CA ARG A 62 -16.73 -16.47 22.19
C ARG A 62 -15.55 -17.41 22.46
N ALA A 63 -15.61 -18.16 23.56
CA ALA A 63 -14.58 -19.14 23.95
C ALA A 63 -14.46 -20.26 22.90
N THR A 64 -15.58 -20.86 22.46
CA THR A 64 -15.56 -21.89 21.41
C THR A 64 -15.01 -21.34 20.09
N LEU A 65 -15.35 -20.11 19.74
CA LEU A 65 -14.87 -19.47 18.51
C LEU A 65 -13.35 -19.20 18.56
N ILE A 66 -12.83 -18.72 19.69
CA ILE A 66 -11.39 -18.51 19.88
C ILE A 66 -10.65 -19.85 19.85
N ALA A 67 -11.15 -20.86 20.58
CA ALA A 67 -10.57 -22.20 20.58
C ALA A 67 -10.50 -22.79 19.16
N LEU A 68 -11.54 -22.57 18.36
CA LEU A 68 -11.57 -22.96 16.95
C LEU A 68 -10.51 -22.27 16.11
N ILE A 69 -10.36 -20.96 16.24
CA ILE A 69 -9.32 -20.21 15.53
C ILE A 69 -7.93 -20.69 15.94
N LYS A 70 -7.69 -20.94 17.24
CA LYS A 70 -6.40 -21.45 17.73
C LYS A 70 -6.05 -22.81 17.16
N VAL A 71 -6.99 -23.77 17.15
CA VAL A 71 -6.75 -25.09 16.55
C VAL A 71 -6.47 -24.96 15.06
N LEU A 72 -7.24 -24.16 14.35
CA LEU A 72 -7.01 -23.95 12.93
C LEU A 72 -5.66 -23.26 12.68
N TYR A 73 -5.23 -22.33 13.53
CA TYR A 73 -3.94 -21.67 13.39
C TYR A 73 -2.76 -22.61 13.65
N GLU A 74 -2.79 -23.34 14.77
CA GLU A 74 -1.75 -24.29 15.17
C GLU A 74 -1.48 -25.36 14.10
N TYR A 75 -2.52 -25.80 13.41
CA TYR A 75 -2.41 -26.82 12.37
C TYR A 75 -2.32 -26.24 10.94
N GLY A 76 -2.10 -24.93 10.80
CA GLY A 76 -1.90 -24.26 9.49
C GLY A 76 -3.16 -24.11 8.63
N GLY A 77 -4.34 -24.27 9.22
CA GLY A 77 -5.64 -24.03 8.61
C GLY A 77 -5.94 -22.54 8.41
N VAL A 78 -5.61 -21.69 9.38
CA VAL A 78 -5.66 -20.21 9.28
C VAL A 78 -4.25 -19.70 9.50
N LEU A 79 -3.80 -18.69 8.76
CA LEU A 79 -2.39 -18.26 8.76
C LEU A 79 -2.20 -16.82 9.23
N SER A 80 -3.27 -16.03 9.34
CA SER A 80 -3.17 -14.61 9.69
C SER A 80 -4.40 -14.05 10.41
N VAL A 81 -4.19 -12.89 11.05
CA VAL A 81 -5.25 -12.05 11.62
C VAL A 81 -6.24 -11.61 10.54
N ASN A 82 -5.79 -11.33 9.32
CA ASN A 82 -6.66 -10.89 8.23
C ASN A 82 -7.58 -12.00 7.74
N GLU A 83 -7.08 -13.21 7.47
CA GLU A 83 -7.92 -14.37 7.12
C GLU A 83 -8.97 -14.65 8.20
N THR A 84 -8.55 -14.53 9.47
CA THR A 84 -9.47 -14.65 10.61
C THR A 84 -10.52 -13.55 10.62
N SER A 85 -10.12 -12.29 10.40
CA SER A 85 -11.04 -11.14 10.42
C SER A 85 -12.06 -11.19 9.28
N GLN A 86 -11.63 -11.57 8.08
CA GLN A 86 -12.51 -11.79 6.93
C GLN A 86 -13.51 -12.92 7.22
N TRP A 87 -13.03 -14.05 7.76
CA TRP A 87 -13.90 -15.17 8.11
C TRP A 87 -14.91 -14.84 9.20
N LEU A 88 -14.49 -14.12 10.26
CA LEU A 88 -15.37 -13.61 11.31
C LEU A 88 -16.41 -12.64 10.75
N GLY A 89 -16.01 -11.73 9.85
CA GLY A 89 -16.91 -10.77 9.20
C GLY A 89 -17.98 -11.46 8.36
N VAL A 90 -17.62 -12.51 7.61
CA VAL A 90 -18.57 -13.35 6.86
C VAL A 90 -19.57 -14.06 7.78
N GLY A 91 -19.16 -14.40 9.00
CA GLY A 91 -20.04 -14.93 10.05
C GLY A 91 -20.78 -13.86 10.87
N ASN A 92 -20.61 -12.57 10.58
CA ASN A 92 -21.16 -11.47 11.37
C ASN A 92 -20.78 -11.54 12.88
N TYR A 93 -19.55 -11.99 13.15
CA TYR A 93 -18.91 -11.92 14.47
C TYR A 93 -18.07 -10.66 14.61
N ARG A 94 -17.82 -10.24 15.86
CA ARG A 94 -16.86 -9.16 16.12
C ARG A 94 -15.44 -9.60 15.71
N PRO A 95 -14.62 -8.68 15.16
CA PRO A 95 -13.18 -8.91 14.96
C PRO A 95 -12.48 -9.30 16.26
N LEU A 96 -11.31 -9.92 16.16
CA LEU A 96 -10.49 -10.23 17.33
C LEU A 96 -9.93 -8.93 17.94
N ASP A 97 -10.04 -8.79 19.26
CA ASP A 97 -9.35 -7.70 19.96
C ASP A 97 -7.85 -8.00 20.16
N ALA A 98 -7.10 -7.06 20.73
CA ALA A 98 -5.66 -7.23 20.93
C ALA A 98 -5.31 -8.37 21.90
N ALA A 99 -6.13 -8.59 22.94
CA ALA A 99 -5.91 -9.64 23.90
C ALA A 99 -6.18 -11.01 23.28
N GLU A 100 -7.30 -11.15 22.55
CA GLU A 100 -7.64 -12.36 21.81
C GLU A 100 -6.60 -12.71 20.75
N ARG A 101 -6.05 -11.71 20.04
CA ARG A 101 -4.97 -11.91 19.07
C ARG A 101 -3.71 -12.46 19.73
N LYS A 102 -3.25 -11.82 20.80
CA LYS A 102 -2.07 -12.24 21.56
C LYS A 102 -2.24 -13.64 22.17
N ASP A 103 -3.46 -13.97 22.57
CA ASP A 103 -3.83 -15.28 23.12
C ASP A 103 -3.81 -16.40 22.06
N ILE A 104 -4.01 -16.07 20.78
CA ILE A 104 -3.88 -17.02 19.66
C ILE A 104 -2.41 -17.20 19.26
N ASP A 105 -1.67 -16.10 19.08
CA ASP A 105 -0.23 -16.11 18.86
C ASP A 105 0.36 -14.77 19.33
N ALA A 106 1.48 -14.81 20.05
CA ALA A 106 2.13 -13.59 20.53
C ALA A 106 2.46 -12.60 19.40
N ARG A 107 2.78 -13.11 18.19
CA ARG A 107 3.08 -12.33 16.98
C ARG A 107 1.85 -11.68 16.36
N TRP A 108 0.64 -12.09 16.72
CA TRP A 108 -0.61 -11.45 16.29
C TRP A 108 -0.94 -10.20 17.13
N GLY A 109 -0.29 -10.04 18.28
CA GLY A 109 -0.35 -8.85 19.13
C GLY A 109 0.54 -7.70 18.64
N GLU A 110 1.51 -8.00 17.78
CA GLU A 110 2.27 -7.00 17.02
C GLU A 110 1.46 -6.66 15.77
N GLU A 111 1.10 -5.38 15.59
CA GLU A 111 0.20 -4.94 14.52
C GLU A 111 0.62 -5.48 13.15
N SER A 112 -0.17 -6.41 12.61
CA SER A 112 0.00 -6.94 11.26
C SER A 112 -0.42 -5.87 10.24
N TRP A 113 0.54 -5.05 9.84
CA TRP A 113 0.40 -3.83 9.04
C TRP A 113 0.17 -4.05 7.54
N VAL A 114 -0.11 -5.27 7.08
CA VAL A 114 -0.07 -5.59 5.65
C VAL A 114 -1.38 -5.32 4.89
N THR A 115 -2.50 -4.99 5.54
CA THR A 115 -3.81 -5.13 4.86
C THR A 115 -4.68 -3.90 4.62
N SER A 116 -4.20 -2.66 4.77
CA SER A 116 -5.13 -1.50 4.65
C SER A 116 -4.82 -0.44 3.59
N ASN A 117 -3.79 -0.56 2.73
CA ASN A 117 -3.53 0.46 1.70
C ASN A 117 -3.09 -0.06 0.32
N PHE A 118 -3.22 -1.36 0.05
CA PHE A 118 -2.95 -1.87 -1.29
C PHE A 118 -4.17 -1.66 -2.18
N VAL A 119 -4.12 -0.63 -3.03
CA VAL A 119 -5.00 -0.54 -4.20
C VAL A 119 -4.45 -1.51 -5.25
N SER A 120 -4.81 -2.78 -5.10
CA SER A 120 -4.67 -3.76 -6.17
C SER A 120 -5.83 -3.54 -7.12
N VAL A 121 -5.61 -2.82 -8.22
CA VAL A 121 -6.62 -2.74 -9.28
C VAL A 121 -5.89 -2.67 -10.60
N GLU A 122 -6.19 -3.62 -11.48
CA GLU A 122 -6.00 -3.45 -12.91
C GLU A 122 -6.35 -2.01 -13.30
N ASN A 123 -5.33 -1.21 -13.65
CA ASN A 123 -5.44 0.15 -14.17
C ASN A 123 -5.94 1.29 -13.24
N ALA A 124 -6.22 1.09 -11.95
CA ALA A 124 -6.66 2.23 -11.11
C ALA A 124 -5.49 2.88 -10.36
N LEU A 125 -4.82 3.83 -11.03
CA LEU A 125 -4.07 4.86 -10.30
C LEU A 125 -5.00 5.49 -9.25
N PRO A 126 -4.51 5.79 -8.03
CA PRO A 126 -5.34 6.41 -7.01
C PRO A 126 -5.98 7.69 -7.56
N PRO A 127 -7.19 8.08 -7.11
CA PRO A 127 -7.77 9.34 -7.54
C PRO A 127 -6.80 10.49 -7.23
N PRO A 128 -6.59 11.45 -8.15
CA PRO A 128 -5.69 12.56 -7.92
C PRO A 128 -6.06 13.30 -6.63
N THR A 129 -5.08 13.49 -5.75
CA THR A 129 -5.25 14.28 -4.51
C THR A 129 -5.10 15.78 -4.74
N TYR A 130 -4.87 16.18 -5.99
CA TYR A 130 -4.71 17.56 -6.45
C TYR A 130 -5.77 17.88 -7.52
N THR A 131 -6.15 19.15 -7.61
CA THR A 131 -7.22 19.58 -8.52
C THR A 131 -6.69 20.11 -9.86
N ARG A 132 -5.45 20.59 -9.90
CA ARG A 132 -4.73 20.96 -11.13
C ARG A 132 -3.22 20.82 -10.94
N PHE A 133 -2.55 20.22 -11.93
CA PHE A 133 -1.10 20.25 -12.04
C PHE A 133 -0.71 21.42 -12.96
N VAL A 134 0.18 22.30 -12.49
CA VAL A 134 0.54 23.55 -13.18
C VAL A 134 2.05 23.58 -13.42
N GLY A 135 2.43 23.98 -14.63
CA GLY A 135 3.82 24.04 -15.05
C GLY A 135 4.47 22.68 -15.18
N GLN A 136 5.79 22.69 -15.37
CA GLN A 136 6.64 21.49 -15.34
C GLN A 136 6.46 20.49 -16.49
N GLU A 137 5.80 20.87 -17.60
CA GLU A 137 5.65 20.02 -18.79
C GLU A 137 6.98 19.47 -19.31
N VAL A 138 8.01 20.32 -19.34
CA VAL A 138 9.38 19.92 -19.73
C VAL A 138 9.93 18.84 -18.79
N ILE A 139 9.64 18.95 -17.49
CA ILE A 139 10.10 17.97 -16.49
C ILE A 139 9.32 16.66 -16.66
N VAL A 140 8.00 16.73 -16.87
CA VAL A 140 7.17 15.55 -17.15
C VAL A 140 7.73 14.81 -18.37
N GLN A 141 7.98 15.51 -19.47
CA GLN A 141 8.56 14.92 -20.69
C GLN A 141 9.94 14.30 -20.41
N ALA A 142 10.83 15.02 -19.74
CA ALA A 142 12.16 14.51 -19.41
C ALA A 142 12.10 13.23 -18.56
N LEU A 143 11.22 13.17 -17.55
CA LEU A 143 11.04 11.96 -16.73
C LEU A 143 10.41 10.82 -17.52
N GLN A 144 9.46 11.10 -18.42
CA GLN A 144 8.90 10.09 -19.32
C GLN A 144 9.97 9.50 -20.24
N GLU A 145 10.84 10.32 -20.82
CA GLU A 145 11.94 9.88 -21.68
C GLU A 145 12.91 8.95 -20.92
N GLN A 146 13.26 9.30 -19.68
CA GLN A 146 14.09 8.44 -18.83
C GLN A 146 13.42 7.08 -18.56
N LEU A 147 12.12 7.08 -18.26
CA LEU A 147 11.37 5.87 -17.91
C LEU A 147 11.10 4.97 -19.13
N ILE A 148 10.83 5.55 -20.30
CA ILE A 148 10.53 4.78 -21.52
C ILE A 148 11.81 4.17 -22.12
N SER A 149 12.93 4.89 -22.03
CA SER A 149 14.19 4.48 -22.65
C SER A 149 14.63 3.08 -22.19
N ALA A 150 14.95 2.22 -23.17
CA ALA A 150 15.45 0.87 -22.90
C ALA A 150 16.77 0.88 -22.13
N GLN A 151 17.63 1.87 -22.41
CA GLN A 151 18.89 2.13 -21.69
C GLN A 151 18.72 3.15 -20.54
N GLY A 152 17.48 3.56 -20.27
CA GLY A 152 17.16 4.47 -19.17
C GLY A 152 17.37 3.82 -17.80
N PRO A 153 17.44 4.64 -16.74
CA PRO A 153 17.68 4.17 -15.38
C PRO A 153 16.56 3.22 -14.92
N GLY A 154 16.92 2.19 -14.15
CA GLY A 154 15.93 1.28 -13.55
C GLY A 154 15.11 1.95 -12.44
N VAL A 155 15.68 2.97 -11.80
CA VAL A 155 15.08 3.74 -10.72
C VAL A 155 15.20 5.24 -10.99
N VAL A 156 14.08 5.94 -10.93
CA VAL A 156 13.98 7.40 -10.96
C VAL A 156 13.42 7.86 -9.62
N CYS A 157 14.09 8.81 -8.95
CA CYS A 157 13.66 9.35 -7.67
C CYS A 157 13.41 10.86 -7.77
N ILE A 158 12.17 11.27 -7.51
CA ILE A 158 11.77 12.67 -7.36
C ILE A 158 11.86 13.04 -5.88
N TYR A 159 12.72 13.99 -5.53
CA TYR A 159 12.90 14.38 -4.12
C TYR A 159 12.75 15.87 -3.88
N GLY A 160 12.45 16.24 -2.63
CA GLY A 160 12.33 17.63 -2.22
C GLY A 160 11.32 17.81 -1.09
N LEU A 161 11.21 19.05 -0.60
CA LEU A 161 10.40 19.37 0.58
C LEU A 161 8.92 18.96 0.45
N GLY A 162 8.26 18.80 1.60
CA GLY A 162 6.82 18.49 1.69
C GLY A 162 5.98 19.52 0.93
N GLY A 163 4.93 19.05 0.24
CA GLY A 163 4.00 19.94 -0.48
C GLY A 163 4.50 20.52 -1.80
N MET A 164 5.73 20.23 -2.24
CA MET A 164 6.28 20.71 -3.52
C MET A 164 5.62 20.09 -4.77
N GLY A 165 4.68 19.15 -4.61
CA GLY A 165 3.99 18.51 -5.73
C GLY A 165 4.68 17.26 -6.30
N LYS A 166 5.59 16.62 -5.56
CA LYS A 166 6.25 15.36 -5.96
C LYS A 166 5.25 14.28 -6.38
N THR A 167 4.27 14.01 -5.52
CA THR A 167 3.18 13.05 -5.76
C THR A 167 2.36 13.44 -7.00
N ALA A 168 2.09 14.73 -7.19
CA ALA A 168 1.35 15.21 -8.37
C ALA A 168 2.16 15.05 -9.67
N LEU A 169 3.47 15.28 -9.62
CA LEU A 169 4.38 15.04 -10.75
C LEU A 169 4.46 13.54 -11.07
N ALA A 170 4.63 12.69 -10.06
CA ALA A 170 4.66 11.24 -10.23
C ALA A 170 3.35 10.69 -10.80
N ASP A 171 2.20 11.16 -10.31
CA ASP A 171 0.87 10.81 -10.81
C ASP A 171 0.69 11.25 -12.27
N THR A 172 1.08 12.48 -12.60
CA THR A 172 1.01 13.00 -13.98
C THR A 172 1.85 12.16 -14.94
N VAL A 173 3.10 11.82 -14.56
CA VAL A 173 3.99 10.96 -15.35
C VAL A 173 3.39 9.56 -15.50
N ALA A 174 2.93 8.95 -14.40
CA ALA A 174 2.33 7.61 -14.39
C ALA A 174 1.09 7.52 -15.28
N ARG A 175 0.18 8.49 -15.20
CA ARG A 175 -1.03 8.54 -16.05
C ARG A 175 -0.69 8.61 -17.53
N ARG A 176 0.29 9.43 -17.91
CA ARG A 176 0.72 9.53 -19.31
C ARG A 176 1.37 8.25 -19.82
N LEU A 177 2.14 7.57 -18.98
CA LEU A 177 2.77 6.31 -19.33
C LEU A 177 1.78 5.14 -19.37
N THR A 178 0.65 5.25 -18.66
CA THR A 178 -0.47 4.29 -18.75
C THR A 178 -1.15 4.35 -20.13
N ALA A 179 -1.12 5.51 -20.80
CA ALA A 179 -1.67 5.66 -22.15
C ALA A 179 -0.75 5.12 -23.25
N GLY A 180 0.51 4.78 -22.93
CA GLY A 180 1.46 4.20 -23.87
C GLY A 180 1.45 2.66 -23.86
N ASP A 181 2.26 2.07 -24.72
CA ASP A 181 2.42 0.61 -24.90
C ASP A 181 3.69 0.04 -24.23
N ARG A 182 4.51 0.92 -23.62
CA ARG A 182 5.80 0.54 -23.02
C ARG A 182 5.67 -0.37 -21.81
N PHE A 183 4.65 -0.17 -20.98
CA PHE A 183 4.47 -0.89 -19.72
C PHE A 183 3.17 -1.68 -19.77
N THR A 184 3.25 -2.94 -19.36
CA THR A 184 2.08 -3.84 -19.28
C THR A 184 1.13 -3.38 -18.19
N GLN A 185 1.67 -2.89 -17.08
CA GLN A 185 0.88 -2.34 -15.98
C GLN A 185 1.63 -1.20 -15.29
N VAL A 186 0.85 -0.30 -14.68
CA VAL A 186 1.33 0.73 -13.76
C VAL A 186 0.75 0.45 -12.37
N ILE A 187 1.63 0.33 -11.38
CA ILE A 187 1.28 -0.06 -10.00
C ILE A 187 1.69 1.07 -9.06
N TRP A 188 0.80 1.48 -8.16
CA TRP A 188 1.05 2.56 -7.21
C TRP A 188 1.06 2.04 -5.77
N LEU A 189 2.15 2.32 -5.05
CA LEU A 189 2.35 1.97 -3.64
C LEU A 189 2.57 3.25 -2.84
N ALA A 190 1.62 3.60 -1.97
CA ALA A 190 1.64 4.83 -1.19
C ALA A 190 2.19 4.63 0.25
N SER A 191 2.44 5.73 0.96
CA SER A 191 3.14 5.81 2.25
C SER A 191 2.52 5.08 3.45
N GLY A 192 1.43 4.34 3.25
CA GLY A 192 0.82 3.48 4.26
C GLY A 192 1.18 1.99 4.13
N VAL A 193 2.09 1.63 3.20
CA VAL A 193 2.54 0.23 3.03
C VAL A 193 3.65 -0.17 3.99
N PHE A 194 4.37 0.78 4.60
CA PHE A 194 5.35 0.52 5.65
C PHE A 194 4.83 1.07 6.99
N PRO A 195 5.13 0.41 8.12
CA PRO A 195 4.85 0.95 9.45
C PRO A 195 5.51 2.30 9.68
N ALA A 196 4.78 3.20 10.33
CA ALA A 196 5.39 4.40 10.90
C ALA A 196 6.47 3.94 11.89
N HIS A 197 7.69 4.47 11.76
CA HIS A 197 8.87 4.14 12.59
C HIS A 197 9.61 2.83 12.25
N MET A 198 9.37 2.23 11.09
CA MET A 198 10.21 1.13 10.61
C MET A 198 11.63 1.60 10.29
N GLU A 199 12.62 0.82 10.72
CA GLU A 199 14.01 1.06 10.36
C GLU A 199 14.25 0.81 8.86
N PRO A 200 15.12 1.60 8.20
CA PRO A 200 15.34 1.48 6.75
C PRO A 200 15.67 0.07 6.27
N ASP A 201 16.52 -0.68 6.99
CA ASP A 201 16.94 -2.02 6.58
C ASP A 201 15.81 -3.07 6.69
N GLU A 202 14.91 -2.89 7.65
CA GLU A 202 13.70 -3.71 7.77
C GLU A 202 12.75 -3.44 6.60
N ALA A 203 12.55 -2.16 6.25
CA ALA A 203 11.74 -1.76 5.11
C ALA A 203 12.29 -2.32 3.79
N VAL A 204 13.62 -2.28 3.60
CA VAL A 204 14.27 -2.89 2.43
C VAL A 204 14.05 -4.41 2.40
N SER A 205 14.10 -5.08 3.55
CA SER A 205 13.91 -6.53 3.64
C SER A 205 12.48 -6.96 3.32
N LEU A 206 11.49 -6.11 3.63
CA LEU A 206 10.06 -6.36 3.40
C LEU A 206 9.60 -6.01 1.98
N LEU A 207 10.35 -5.15 1.29
CA LEU A 207 10.04 -4.67 -0.06
C LEU A 207 9.62 -5.79 -1.05
N PRO A 208 10.31 -6.95 -1.16
CA PRO A 208 9.88 -8.01 -2.08
C PRO A 208 8.49 -8.56 -1.78
N ALA A 209 8.13 -8.68 -0.49
CA ALA A 209 6.81 -9.17 -0.12
C ALA A 209 5.72 -8.17 -0.52
N LEU A 210 5.97 -6.87 -0.31
CA LEU A 210 5.04 -5.80 -0.68
C LEU A 210 4.87 -5.71 -2.20
N LEU A 211 5.98 -5.78 -2.95
CA LEU A 211 5.96 -5.77 -4.41
C LEU A 211 5.24 -7.01 -4.96
N LEU A 212 5.47 -8.19 -4.39
CA LEU A 212 4.79 -9.41 -4.82
C LEU A 212 3.28 -9.31 -4.61
N ASN A 213 2.84 -8.82 -3.45
CA ASN A 213 1.43 -8.61 -3.15
C ASN A 213 0.78 -7.59 -4.11
N ALA A 214 1.55 -6.57 -4.52
CA ALA A 214 1.08 -5.59 -5.49
C ALA A 214 0.97 -6.15 -6.92
N LEU A 215 1.92 -6.99 -7.32
CA LEU A 215 1.97 -7.64 -8.64
C LEU A 215 0.98 -8.81 -8.77
N ILE A 216 0.72 -9.52 -7.67
CA ILE A 216 -0.17 -10.69 -7.63
C ILE A 216 -1.07 -10.58 -6.38
N PRO A 217 -2.20 -9.86 -6.48
CA PRO A 217 -3.09 -9.59 -5.35
C PRO A 217 -3.73 -10.85 -4.74
N GLU A 218 -3.90 -11.90 -5.54
CA GLU A 218 -4.44 -13.20 -5.09
C GLU A 218 -3.36 -14.19 -4.66
N SER A 219 -2.10 -13.74 -4.53
CA SER A 219 -1.02 -14.63 -4.11
C SER A 219 -1.26 -15.12 -2.69
N PRO A 220 -1.28 -16.44 -2.43
CA PRO A 220 -1.36 -16.95 -1.07
C PRO A 220 -0.08 -16.56 -0.31
N THR A 221 -0.23 -15.73 0.71
CA THR A 221 0.77 -15.47 1.80
C THR A 221 1.20 -16.78 2.50
N PRO A 222 2.23 -16.81 3.38
CA PRO A 222 3.57 -16.25 3.36
C PRO A 222 4.64 -17.30 2.97
N GLY A 223 5.85 -16.88 2.60
CA GLY A 223 6.98 -17.74 2.23
C GLY A 223 8.34 -17.10 2.55
N ASP A 224 9.41 -17.85 2.30
CA ASP A 224 10.79 -17.39 2.49
C ASP A 224 11.04 -16.05 1.74
N PRO A 225 11.56 -14.99 2.40
CA PRO A 225 11.94 -13.73 1.74
C PRO A 225 12.79 -13.91 0.47
N ARG A 226 13.63 -14.95 0.41
CA ARG A 226 14.42 -15.29 -0.78
C ARG A 226 13.54 -15.73 -1.95
N ARG A 227 12.45 -16.44 -1.67
CA ARG A 227 11.47 -16.87 -2.67
C ARG A 227 10.71 -15.67 -3.23
N TYR A 228 10.28 -14.74 -2.38
CA TYR A 228 9.64 -13.51 -2.84
C TYR A 228 10.55 -12.69 -3.74
N LEU A 229 11.81 -12.53 -3.35
CA LEU A 229 12.81 -11.84 -4.16
C LEU A 229 12.94 -12.47 -5.55
N ALA A 230 13.07 -13.80 -5.62
CA ALA A 230 13.16 -14.52 -6.89
C ALA A 230 11.90 -14.37 -7.74
N GLN A 231 10.71 -14.43 -7.13
CA GLN A 231 9.43 -14.30 -7.83
C GLN A 231 9.19 -12.89 -8.38
N VAL A 232 9.39 -11.86 -7.55
CA VAL A 232 9.29 -10.46 -8.00
C VAL A 232 10.26 -10.22 -9.15
N ARG A 233 11.52 -10.67 -9.01
CA ARG A 233 12.52 -10.55 -10.06
C ARG A 233 12.08 -11.27 -11.35
N TYR A 234 11.52 -12.47 -11.25
CA TYR A 234 11.00 -13.18 -12.42
C TYR A 234 9.89 -12.39 -13.12
N ILE A 235 8.90 -11.89 -12.38
CA ILE A 235 7.76 -11.14 -12.92
C ILE A 235 8.26 -9.85 -13.60
N LEU A 236 9.07 -9.05 -12.89
CA LEU A 236 9.56 -7.76 -13.38
C LEU A 236 10.55 -7.86 -14.55
N ASN A 237 11.16 -9.03 -14.76
CA ASN A 237 11.96 -9.31 -15.96
C ASN A 237 11.14 -9.88 -17.12
N SER A 238 10.08 -10.63 -16.82
CA SER A 238 9.25 -11.28 -17.86
C SER A 238 8.43 -10.27 -18.66
N GLN A 239 7.93 -9.23 -18.00
CA GLN A 239 7.16 -8.16 -18.62
C GLN A 239 7.54 -6.81 -18.01
N PRO A 240 7.50 -5.73 -18.80
CA PRO A 240 7.80 -4.40 -18.29
C PRO A 240 6.63 -3.82 -17.49
N HIS A 241 6.92 -3.35 -16.28
CA HIS A 241 5.97 -2.67 -15.41
C HIS A 241 6.53 -1.30 -14.98
N LEU A 242 5.65 -0.36 -14.65
CA LEU A 242 6.02 0.86 -13.94
C LEU A 242 5.51 0.75 -12.50
N LEU A 243 6.40 0.81 -11.53
CA LEU A 243 6.07 0.76 -10.11
C LEU A 243 6.34 2.13 -9.48
N VAL A 244 5.29 2.81 -9.04
CA VAL A 244 5.38 4.08 -8.34
C VAL A 244 5.39 3.83 -6.84
N LEU A 245 6.43 4.31 -6.18
CA LEU A 245 6.64 4.23 -4.73
C LEU A 245 6.52 5.64 -4.15
N ASP A 246 5.34 5.98 -3.65
CA ASP A 246 4.99 7.34 -3.26
C ASP A 246 5.04 7.55 -1.74
N ASP A 247 5.70 8.65 -1.36
CA ASP A 247 5.84 9.17 -0.01
C ASP A 247 6.43 8.15 0.98
N LEU A 248 7.32 7.29 0.51
CA LEU A 248 7.96 6.31 1.37
C LEU A 248 8.76 7.00 2.50
N PRO A 249 8.62 6.55 3.77
CA PRO A 249 9.28 7.16 4.92
C PRO A 249 10.82 6.92 4.91
N SER A 250 11.48 6.99 6.06
CA SER A 250 12.95 6.91 6.30
C SER A 250 13.78 5.99 5.39
N VAL A 251 13.18 4.94 4.82
CA VAL A 251 13.80 4.02 3.85
C VAL A 251 14.47 4.72 2.65
N THR A 252 13.95 5.87 2.19
CA THR A 252 14.55 6.61 1.04
C THR A 252 15.90 7.23 1.36
N SER A 253 16.32 7.21 2.63
CA SER A 253 17.65 7.65 3.07
C SER A 253 18.69 6.53 3.04
N SER A 254 18.30 5.28 2.76
CA SER A 254 19.22 4.14 2.65
C SER A 254 19.67 3.94 1.21
N ALA A 255 20.98 3.84 0.96
CA ALA A 255 21.51 3.50 -0.36
C ALA A 255 21.09 2.07 -0.78
N GLY A 256 21.05 1.14 0.18
CA GLY A 256 20.63 -0.24 -0.03
C GLY A 256 19.19 -0.40 -0.53
N PHE A 257 18.33 0.59 -0.25
CA PHE A 257 16.98 0.65 -0.84
C PHE A 257 17.03 0.83 -2.37
N TYR A 258 17.82 1.79 -2.85
CA TYR A 258 17.98 2.03 -4.29
C TYR A 258 18.69 0.88 -4.98
N ASP A 259 19.72 0.30 -4.36
CA ASP A 259 20.40 -0.90 -4.89
C ASP A 259 19.42 -2.07 -5.03
N ARG A 260 18.55 -2.27 -4.04
CA ARG A 260 17.54 -3.33 -4.08
C ARG A 260 16.52 -3.09 -5.20
N LEU A 261 16.06 -1.86 -5.39
CA LEU A 261 15.17 -1.51 -6.51
C LEU A 261 15.85 -1.68 -7.86
N GLN A 262 17.09 -1.22 -7.99
CA GLN A 262 17.85 -1.35 -9.22
C GLN A 262 18.09 -2.83 -9.57
N PHE A 263 18.40 -3.67 -8.59
CA PHE A 263 18.50 -5.12 -8.76
C PHE A 263 17.19 -5.77 -9.21
N LEU A 264 16.05 -5.27 -8.74
CA LEU A 264 14.71 -5.76 -9.09
C LEU A 264 14.20 -5.24 -10.44
N SER A 265 14.69 -4.08 -10.90
CA SER A 265 14.12 -3.33 -12.02
C SER A 265 13.98 -4.14 -13.29
N GLY A 266 15.00 -4.90 -13.70
CA GLY A 266 14.92 -5.75 -14.89
C GLY A 266 14.48 -4.97 -16.13
N THR A 267 13.39 -5.42 -16.77
CA THR A 267 12.74 -4.72 -17.90
C THR A 267 11.72 -3.65 -17.45
N SER A 268 11.41 -3.64 -16.16
CA SER A 268 10.52 -2.73 -15.46
C SER A 268 11.25 -1.48 -14.93
N ARG A 269 10.50 -0.52 -14.39
CA ARG A 269 11.02 0.76 -13.89
C ARG A 269 10.35 1.13 -12.57
N PHE A 270 11.12 1.79 -11.70
CA PHE A 270 10.64 2.35 -10.45
C PHE A 270 10.62 3.88 -10.50
N LEU A 271 9.51 4.48 -10.08
CA LEU A 271 9.38 5.91 -9.86
C LEU A 271 9.15 6.16 -8.38
N VAL A 272 10.13 6.72 -7.69
CA VAL A 272 10.13 6.94 -6.23
C VAL A 272 9.87 8.42 -5.94
N THR A 273 9.08 8.72 -4.90
CA THR A 273 9.04 10.08 -4.32
C THR A 273 9.62 10.09 -2.90
N ALA A 274 10.46 11.08 -2.61
CA ALA A 274 11.15 11.20 -1.32
C ALA A 274 11.06 12.63 -0.74
N ARG A 275 10.90 12.76 0.58
CA ARG A 275 10.86 14.08 1.25
C ARG A 275 12.24 14.68 1.49
N THR A 276 13.24 13.82 1.69
CA THR A 276 14.64 14.18 1.91
C THR A 276 15.45 13.88 0.67
N GLN A 277 16.63 14.50 0.59
CA GLN A 277 17.59 14.15 -0.46
C GLN A 277 18.10 12.72 -0.23
N PRO A 278 18.05 11.85 -1.25
CA PRO A 278 18.67 10.52 -1.19
C PRO A 278 20.18 10.62 -0.94
N PRO A 279 20.80 9.57 -0.37
CA PRO A 279 22.25 9.54 -0.19
C PRO A 279 22.97 9.69 -1.54
N PRO A 280 24.17 10.30 -1.59
CA PRO A 280 24.94 10.47 -2.83
C PRO A 280 25.22 9.16 -3.57
N GLU A 281 25.30 8.04 -2.83
CA GLU A 281 25.55 6.70 -3.35
C GLU A 281 24.28 6.00 -3.87
N ALA A 282 23.12 6.65 -3.81
CA ALA A 282 21.86 6.10 -4.30
C ALA A 282 21.97 5.78 -5.80
N ASN A 283 21.83 4.49 -6.13
CA ASN A 283 21.86 3.99 -7.50
C ASN A 283 20.52 4.26 -8.23
N ALA A 284 20.26 5.55 -8.51
CA ALA A 284 19.04 6.02 -9.15
C ALA A 284 19.29 7.34 -9.90
N TYR A 285 18.44 7.63 -10.89
CA TYR A 285 18.37 8.97 -11.46
C TYR A 285 17.62 9.89 -10.49
N LEU A 286 18.29 10.94 -10.00
CA LEU A 286 17.74 11.84 -8.99
C LEU A 286 17.23 13.14 -9.64
N HIS A 287 15.95 13.44 -9.42
CA HIS A 287 15.32 14.69 -9.82
C HIS A 287 14.92 15.51 -8.60
N ALA A 288 15.59 16.66 -8.42
CA ALA A 288 15.27 17.60 -7.35
C ALA A 288 14.08 18.49 -7.74
N MET A 289 12.99 18.44 -6.96
CA MET A 289 11.89 19.37 -7.10
C MET A 289 12.31 20.78 -6.76
N ARG A 290 12.08 21.69 -7.70
CA ARG A 290 12.33 23.13 -7.54
C ARG A 290 11.02 23.86 -7.31
N ALA A 291 11.13 25.07 -6.76
CA ALA A 291 10.00 25.99 -6.72
C ALA A 291 9.51 26.30 -8.14
N LEU A 292 8.22 26.57 -8.27
CA LEU A 292 7.61 26.97 -9.54
C LEU A 292 8.27 28.25 -10.07
N THR A 293 8.32 28.38 -11.39
CA THR A 293 8.68 29.65 -12.02
C THR A 293 7.62 30.70 -11.69
N GLN A 294 7.96 31.98 -11.82
CA GLN A 294 7.00 33.06 -11.64
C GLN A 294 5.76 32.85 -12.51
N LYS A 295 5.95 32.50 -13.79
CA LYS A 295 4.86 32.23 -14.72
C LYS A 295 3.92 31.13 -14.21
N ASP A 296 4.47 30.00 -13.78
CA ASP A 296 3.68 28.86 -13.30
C ASP A 296 3.02 29.15 -11.94
N ALA A 297 3.70 29.90 -11.07
CA ALA A 297 3.13 30.35 -9.80
C ALA A 297 1.93 31.29 -10.01
N LEU A 298 2.02 32.21 -10.97
CA LEU A 298 0.91 33.08 -11.38
C LEU A 298 -0.28 32.27 -11.91
N GLU A 299 -0.04 31.27 -12.76
CA GLU A 299 -1.10 30.40 -13.25
C GLU A 299 -1.79 29.62 -12.11
N LEU A 300 -1.00 29.10 -11.17
CA LEU A 300 -1.53 28.36 -10.02
C LEU A 300 -2.36 29.26 -9.09
N LEU A 301 -1.91 30.50 -8.85
CA LEU A 301 -2.67 31.49 -8.09
C LEU A 301 -3.98 31.87 -8.78
N ARG A 302 -3.95 32.08 -10.11
CA ARG A 302 -5.14 32.31 -10.94
C ARG A 302 -6.16 31.20 -10.79
N TYR A 303 -5.69 29.97 -10.82
CA TYR A 303 -6.52 28.81 -10.64
C TYR A 303 -7.17 28.76 -9.24
N TYR A 304 -6.42 28.96 -8.16
CA TYR A 304 -6.98 28.94 -6.81
C TYR A 304 -7.96 30.09 -6.54
N ALA A 305 -7.71 31.28 -7.10
CA ALA A 305 -8.62 32.41 -6.98
C ALA A 305 -9.95 32.12 -7.68
N GLY A 306 -9.90 31.59 -8.90
CA GLY A 306 -11.09 31.21 -9.67
C GLY A 306 -11.93 30.13 -8.99
N MET A 307 -11.30 29.14 -8.37
CA MET A 307 -12.02 28.12 -7.57
C MET A 307 -12.78 28.70 -6.37
N SER A 308 -12.35 29.84 -5.86
CA SER A 308 -12.87 30.42 -4.63
C SER A 308 -13.88 31.56 -4.88
N GLY A 309 -14.24 31.81 -6.14
CA GLY A 309 -15.10 32.95 -6.52
C GLY A 309 -14.45 34.32 -6.32
N ALA A 310 -13.16 34.34 -5.96
CA ALA A 310 -12.39 35.55 -5.80
C ALA A 310 -12.07 36.13 -7.19
N ASN A 311 -12.67 37.28 -7.51
CA ASN A 311 -12.24 38.13 -8.62
C ASN A 311 -10.94 38.88 -8.28
N VAL A 312 -10.04 38.23 -7.54
CA VAL A 312 -8.85 38.83 -6.90
C VAL A 312 -7.73 39.11 -7.90
N LEU A 313 -7.96 38.85 -9.20
CA LEU A 313 -6.94 38.83 -10.25
C LEU A 313 -7.34 39.64 -11.49
N THR A 314 -7.65 40.92 -11.28
CA THR A 314 -7.69 41.92 -12.36
C THR A 314 -6.26 42.33 -12.77
N PRO A 315 -6.04 42.95 -13.94
CA PRO A 315 -4.73 43.51 -14.29
C PRO A 315 -4.15 44.44 -13.21
N GLU A 316 -4.99 45.14 -12.43
CA GLU A 316 -4.52 45.98 -11.32
C GLU A 316 -3.87 45.17 -10.18
N THR A 317 -4.30 43.92 -9.98
CA THR A 317 -3.79 43.03 -8.94
C THR A 317 -2.60 42.17 -9.39
N GLU A 318 -2.20 42.22 -10.66
CA GLU A 318 -1.04 41.48 -11.17
C GLU A 318 0.25 41.89 -10.43
N ASN A 319 0.36 43.17 -10.06
CA ASN A 319 1.44 43.67 -9.20
C ASN A 319 1.43 43.05 -7.79
N VAL A 320 0.24 42.82 -7.22
CA VAL A 320 0.09 42.16 -5.91
C VAL A 320 0.56 40.72 -6.01
N VAL A 321 0.23 40.03 -7.09
CA VAL A 321 0.67 38.65 -7.34
C VAL A 321 2.18 38.54 -7.52
N VAL A 322 2.77 39.46 -8.26
CA VAL A 322 4.22 39.56 -8.40
C VAL A 322 4.87 39.81 -7.04
N GLY A 323 4.29 40.69 -6.22
CA GLY A 323 4.72 40.94 -4.84
C GLY A 323 4.63 39.69 -3.95
N ILE A 324 3.53 38.94 -4.02
CA ILE A 324 3.38 37.65 -3.31
C ILE A 324 4.51 36.70 -3.74
N TYR A 325 4.73 36.52 -5.04
CA TYR A 325 5.81 35.66 -5.54
C TYR A 325 7.20 36.11 -5.07
N GLN A 326 7.47 37.43 -5.00
CA GLN A 326 8.75 37.94 -4.50
C GLN A 326 8.98 37.62 -3.02
N VAL A 327 7.92 37.54 -2.21
CA VAL A 327 8.01 37.24 -0.77
C VAL A 327 8.08 35.74 -0.49
N ILE A 328 7.19 34.95 -1.09
CA ILE A 328 7.05 33.52 -0.78
C ILE A 328 7.63 32.57 -1.84
N GLY A 329 8.15 33.11 -2.94
CA GLY A 329 8.65 32.34 -4.07
C GLY A 329 7.59 31.51 -4.78
N GLY A 330 8.04 30.50 -5.52
CA GLY A 330 7.19 29.56 -6.26
C GLY A 330 6.76 28.33 -5.45
N HIS A 331 6.69 28.40 -4.12
CA HIS A 331 6.35 27.25 -3.29
C HIS A 331 4.84 26.95 -3.32
N PRO A 332 4.38 25.82 -3.89
CA PRO A 332 2.95 25.55 -4.08
C PRO A 332 2.07 25.63 -2.82
N PRO A 333 2.51 25.14 -1.64
CA PRO A 333 1.73 25.28 -0.41
C PRO A 333 1.57 26.74 -0.03
N ALA A 334 2.64 27.53 -0.08
CA ALA A 334 2.61 28.95 0.28
C ALA A 334 1.67 29.74 -0.64
N LEU A 335 1.68 29.47 -1.95
CA LEU A 335 0.78 30.08 -2.92
C LEU A 335 -0.70 29.75 -2.61
N ARG A 336 -0.98 28.50 -2.24
CA ARG A 336 -2.33 28.08 -1.81
C ARG A 336 -2.77 28.80 -0.54
N TRP A 337 -1.89 28.94 0.45
CA TRP A 337 -2.16 29.66 1.70
C TRP A 337 -2.40 31.15 1.47
N ALA A 338 -1.57 31.80 0.65
CA ALA A 338 -1.71 33.22 0.31
C ALA A 338 -3.08 33.52 -0.31
N THR A 339 -3.53 32.66 -1.23
CA THR A 339 -4.86 32.81 -1.86
C THR A 339 -5.99 32.65 -0.84
N ARG A 340 -5.88 31.68 0.07
CA ARG A 340 -6.86 31.47 1.15
C ARG A 340 -6.95 32.64 2.13
N LEU A 341 -5.81 33.25 2.45
CA LEU A 341 -5.80 34.43 3.31
C LEU A 341 -6.42 35.65 2.62
N ALA A 342 -6.13 35.88 1.34
CA ALA A 342 -6.73 36.98 0.59
C ALA A 342 -8.28 36.93 0.58
N LEU A 343 -8.85 35.72 0.55
CA LEU A 343 -10.30 35.50 0.64
C LEU A 343 -10.90 35.82 2.02
N ASN A 344 -10.16 35.53 3.10
CA ASN A 344 -10.64 35.78 4.47
C ASN A 344 -10.45 37.24 4.91
N TYR A 345 -9.60 38.00 4.22
CA TYR A 345 -9.31 39.41 4.49
C TYR A 345 -9.76 40.32 3.34
N SER A 346 -10.76 39.90 2.56
CA SER A 346 -11.43 40.77 1.60
C SER A 346 -12.16 41.87 2.37
N TRP A 347 -11.59 43.08 2.38
CA TRP A 347 -12.16 44.31 2.96
C TRP A 347 -13.29 44.84 2.08
#